data_AF-A0A0B5I4I5-F1
#
_entry.id   AF-A0A0B5I4I5-F1
#
_cell.length_a   1.000
_cell.length_b   1.000
_cell.length_c   1.000
_cell.angle_alpha   90.00
_cell.angle_beta   90.00
_cell.angle_gamma   90.00
#
_symmetry.space_group_name_H-M   'P 1'
#
loop_
_entity.id
_entity.type
_entity.pdbx_description
1 polymer ?
#
loop_
_entity_poly.entity_id
_entity_poly.type
_entity_poly.pdbx_seq_one_letter_code
_entity_poly.pdbx_strand_id
1 'polypeptide(L)'
;MGKVEDGKPYQWGRLYAALRAVHGFAATGRVTPATDRELRDTASRPRSVFEGFLRNAGLDVFAARQRGGLVAEAAAVAFADVARLIPPRRMDTDQITAQAAHFRQGYEAQLAEYRKAWEGLVD
;
A
#
# COMPACT_ATOMS: atom_id res chain seq x y z
N MET A 1 7.83 -21.26 -11.59
CA MET A 1 8.05 -19.90 -11.03
C MET A 1 7.72 -18.90 -12.14
N GLY A 2 6.47 -18.46 -12.23
CA GLY A 2 6.01 -17.59 -13.32
C GLY A 2 6.57 -16.17 -13.15
N LYS A 3 7.14 -15.60 -14.21
CA LYS A 3 7.63 -14.21 -14.22
C LYS A 3 6.53 -13.27 -13.73
N VAL A 4 6.83 -12.50 -12.70
CA VAL A 4 5.99 -11.36 -12.29
C VAL A 4 5.98 -10.38 -13.45
N GLU A 5 4.82 -10.13 -14.03
CA GLU A 5 4.68 -9.06 -15.01
C GLU A 5 4.65 -7.74 -14.23
N ASP A 6 5.76 -7.00 -14.28
CA ASP A 6 5.94 -5.66 -13.71
C ASP A 6 5.14 -4.58 -14.47
N GLY A 7 3.87 -4.87 -14.76
CA GLY A 7 2.96 -3.97 -15.44
C GLY A 7 2.47 -2.83 -14.53
N LYS A 8 1.78 -1.84 -15.12
CA LYS A 8 1.18 -0.72 -14.39
C LYS A 8 0.32 -1.16 -13.18
N PRO A 9 -0.57 -2.17 -13.28
CA PRO A 9 -1.38 -2.60 -12.14
C PRO A 9 -0.57 -3.15 -10.99
N TYR A 10 0.54 -3.85 -11.27
CA TYR A 10 1.45 -4.35 -10.25
C TYR A 10 2.07 -3.21 -9.43
N GLN A 11 2.55 -2.15 -10.10
CA GLN A 11 3.07 -0.96 -9.42
C GLN A 11 2.01 -0.29 -8.53
N TRP A 12 0.77 -0.18 -9.03
CA TRP A 12 -0.34 0.34 -8.23
C TRP A 12 -0.69 -0.54 -7.02
N GLY A 13 -0.55 -1.87 -7.15
CA GLY A 13 -0.68 -2.81 -6.05
C GLY A 13 0.34 -2.55 -4.94
N ARG A 14 1.61 -2.35 -5.32
CA ARG A 14 2.68 -2.00 -4.39
C ARG A 14 2.39 -0.69 -3.66
N LEU A 15 1.97 0.34 -4.41
CA LEU A 15 1.59 1.63 -3.81
C LEU A 15 0.43 1.47 -2.83
N TYR A 16 -0.58 0.67 -3.17
CA TYR A 16 -1.72 0.42 -2.29
C TYR A 16 -1.30 -0.22 -0.96
N ALA A 17 -0.34 -1.15 -0.99
CA ALA A 17 0.22 -1.75 0.22
C ALA A 17 0.94 -0.70 1.09
N ALA A 18 1.74 0.19 0.49
CA ALA A 18 2.42 1.27 1.23
C ALA A 18 1.43 2.25 1.88
N LEU A 19 0.39 2.67 1.15
CA LEU A 19 -0.66 3.55 1.68
C LEU A 19 -1.43 2.88 2.83
N ARG A 20 -1.79 1.60 2.67
CA ARG A 20 -2.43 0.79 3.73
C ARG A 20 -1.53 0.64 4.95
N ALA A 21 -0.23 0.47 4.76
CA ALA A 21 0.73 0.33 5.85
C ALA A 21 0.81 1.59 6.70
N VAL A 22 0.98 2.76 6.07
CA VAL A 22 0.97 4.07 6.76
C VAL A 22 -0.31 4.24 7.57
N HIS A 23 -1.47 3.96 6.96
CA HIS A 23 -2.75 4.06 7.64
C HIS A 23 -2.90 3.07 8.81
N GLY A 24 -2.50 1.81 8.63
CA GLY A 24 -2.56 0.79 9.69
C GLY A 24 -1.69 1.14 10.89
N PHE A 25 -0.46 1.59 10.65
CA PHE A 25 0.42 2.06 11.72
C PHE A 25 -0.17 3.24 12.49
N ALA A 26 -0.84 4.17 11.79
CA ALA A 26 -1.53 5.28 12.44
C ALA A 26 -2.72 4.80 13.29
N ALA A 27 -3.59 3.97 12.70
CA ALA A 27 -4.86 3.56 13.31
C ALA A 27 -4.69 2.57 14.47
N THR A 28 -3.91 1.51 14.27
CA THR A 28 -3.81 0.38 15.20
C THR A 28 -2.37 0.07 15.62
N GLY A 29 -1.37 0.71 14.98
CA GLY A 29 0.04 0.37 15.17
C GLY A 29 0.45 -0.90 14.41
N ARG A 30 -0.41 -1.44 13.55
CA ARG A 30 -0.18 -2.68 12.79
C ARG A 30 -0.80 -2.62 11.40
N VAL A 31 -0.29 -3.44 10.50
CA VAL A 31 -0.84 -3.60 9.14
C VAL A 31 -1.61 -4.90 9.05
N THR A 32 -2.93 -4.78 8.91
CA THR A 32 -3.80 -5.91 8.57
C THR A 32 -3.94 -6.00 7.05
N PRO A 33 -3.67 -7.15 6.42
CA PRO A 33 -3.83 -7.36 4.98
C PRO A 33 -5.24 -7.06 4.48
N ALA A 34 -5.34 -6.58 3.24
CA ALA A 34 -6.60 -6.31 2.58
C ALA A 34 -7.29 -7.62 2.23
N THR A 35 -8.58 -7.66 2.50
CA THR A 35 -9.45 -8.74 2.06
C THR A 35 -9.56 -8.74 0.53
N ASP A 36 -9.93 -9.89 -0.01
CA ASP A 36 -10.23 -10.03 -1.44
C ASP A 36 -11.34 -9.11 -1.93
N ARG A 37 -12.26 -8.72 -1.05
CA ARG A 37 -13.28 -7.72 -1.35
C ARG A 37 -12.66 -6.34 -1.49
N GLU A 38 -11.86 -5.91 -0.52
CA GLU A 38 -11.20 -4.59 -0.56
C GLU A 38 -10.25 -4.45 -1.75
N LEU A 39 -9.53 -5.52 -2.11
CA LEU A 39 -8.66 -5.51 -3.29
C LEU A 39 -9.47 -5.35 -4.59
N ARG A 40 -10.61 -6.04 -4.73
CA ARG A 40 -11.52 -5.89 -5.88
C ARG A 40 -12.17 -4.51 -5.92
N ASP A 41 -12.63 -4.02 -4.78
CA ASP A 41 -13.25 -2.70 -4.65
C ASP A 41 -12.23 -1.59 -4.92
N THR A 42 -10.96 -1.80 -4.58
CA THR A 42 -9.88 -0.87 -4.93
C THR A 42 -9.58 -0.94 -6.41
N ALA A 43 -9.50 -2.13 -7.01
CA ALA A 43 -9.24 -2.29 -8.45
C ALA A 43 -10.33 -1.69 -9.35
N SER A 44 -11.57 -1.57 -8.86
CA SER A 44 -12.68 -0.95 -9.61
C SER A 44 -12.71 0.59 -9.53
N ARG A 45 -11.94 1.20 -8.63
CA ARG A 45 -11.85 2.66 -8.46
C ARG A 45 -10.52 3.11 -7.81
N PRO A 46 -9.35 2.67 -8.33
CA PRO A 46 -8.07 2.83 -7.66
C PRO A 46 -7.73 4.30 -7.40
N ARG A 47 -8.03 5.18 -8.34
CA ARG A 47 -7.77 6.61 -8.23
C ARG A 47 -8.43 7.23 -7.00
N SER A 48 -9.75 7.05 -6.86
CA SER A 48 -10.52 7.59 -5.73
C SER A 48 -10.02 7.05 -4.40
N VAL A 49 -9.66 5.76 -4.34
CA VAL A 49 -9.10 5.15 -3.13
C VAL A 49 -7.74 5.74 -2.78
N PHE A 50 -6.84 5.87 -3.76
CA PHE A 50 -5.49 6.40 -3.52
C PHE A 50 -5.51 7.87 -3.12
N GLU A 51 -6.33 8.69 -3.79
CA GLU A 51 -6.53 10.09 -3.41
C GLU A 51 -7.07 10.21 -1.97
N GLY A 52 -7.93 9.28 -1.55
CA GLY A 52 -8.41 9.19 -0.16
C GLY A 52 -7.29 8.95 0.85
N PHE A 53 -6.42 7.97 0.61
CA PHE A 53 -5.25 7.73 1.47
C PHE A 53 -4.26 8.90 1.44
N LEU A 54 -3.93 9.41 0.25
CA LEU A 54 -2.95 10.49 0.08
C LEU A 54 -3.37 11.78 0.80
N ARG A 55 -4.66 12.09 0.83
CA ARG A 55 -5.20 13.23 1.58
C ARG A 55 -4.85 13.18 3.07
N ASN A 56 -4.82 11.99 3.66
CA ASN A 56 -4.58 11.77 5.09
C ASN A 56 -3.16 11.31 5.40
N ALA A 57 -2.35 10.93 4.40
CA ALA A 57 -1.06 10.28 4.60
C ALA A 57 -0.09 11.07 5.50
N GLY A 58 -0.09 12.40 5.40
CA GLY A 58 0.71 13.26 6.27
C GLY A 58 0.26 13.25 7.74
N LEU A 59 -1.06 13.18 7.99
CA LEU A 59 -1.60 13.05 9.34
C LEU A 59 -1.39 11.64 9.89
N ASP A 60 -1.55 10.62 9.05
CA ASP A 60 -1.35 9.22 9.43
C ASP A 60 0.12 8.97 9.82
N VAL A 61 1.09 9.44 9.02
CA VAL A 61 2.51 9.30 9.38
C VAL A 61 2.84 10.07 10.66
N PHE A 62 2.28 11.27 10.86
CA PHE A 62 2.47 12.03 12.09
C PHE A 62 1.96 11.26 13.32
N ALA A 63 0.74 10.73 13.25
CA ALA A 63 0.15 9.93 14.33
C ALA A 63 0.92 8.63 14.60
N ALA A 64 1.34 7.92 13.54
CA ALA A 64 2.14 6.71 13.68
C ALA A 64 3.51 6.99 14.32
N ARG A 65 4.16 8.11 13.96
CA ARG A 65 5.44 8.53 14.56
C ARG A 65 5.33 8.83 16.04
N GLN A 66 4.19 9.38 16.50
CA GLN A 66 3.95 9.65 17.93
C GLN A 66 3.83 8.37 18.78
N ARG A 67 3.55 7.21 18.18
CA ARG A 67 3.54 5.92 18.90
C ARG A 67 4.93 5.46 19.34
N GLY A 68 5.99 5.98 18.72
CA GLY A 68 7.38 5.64 19.03
C GLY A 68 7.80 4.22 18.61
N GLY A 69 9.04 3.86 18.97
CA GLY A 69 9.62 2.52 18.72
C GLY A 69 9.58 2.08 17.25
N LEU A 70 9.44 0.77 17.05
CA LEU A 70 9.43 0.15 15.72
C LEU A 70 8.27 0.64 14.83
N VAL A 71 7.12 1.00 15.40
CA VAL A 71 5.99 1.54 14.64
C VAL A 71 6.35 2.87 14.00
N ALA A 72 7.03 3.75 14.75
CA ALA A 72 7.48 5.04 14.22
C ALA A 72 8.53 4.88 13.11
N GLU A 73 9.43 3.91 13.22
CA GLU A 73 10.44 3.61 12.19
C GLU A 73 9.79 3.02 10.92
N ALA A 74 8.92 2.03 11.09
CA ALA A 74 8.18 1.41 10.00
C ALA A 74 7.31 2.42 9.24
N ALA A 75 6.62 3.31 9.95
CA ALA A 75 5.80 4.35 9.34
C ALA A 75 6.61 5.34 8.50
N ALA A 76 7.81 5.71 8.94
CA ALA A 76 8.68 6.60 8.17
C ALA A 76 9.12 5.96 6.85
N VAL A 77 9.50 4.68 6.88
CA VAL A 77 9.90 3.93 5.69
C VAL A 77 8.71 3.72 4.75
N ALA A 78 7.55 3.29 5.26
CA ALA A 78 6.34 3.12 4.45
C ALA A 78 5.91 4.44 3.77
N PHE A 79 6.03 5.58 4.47
CA PHE A 79 5.72 6.89 3.89
C PHE A 79 6.71 7.31 2.80
N ALA A 80 8.01 7.03 2.98
CA ALA A 80 9.00 7.24 1.93
C ALA A 80 8.73 6.36 0.70
N ASP A 81 8.29 5.12 0.92
CA ASP A 81 7.87 4.20 -0.14
C ASP A 81 6.65 4.73 -0.92
N VAL A 82 5.69 5.38 -0.27
CA VAL A 82 4.56 6.02 -0.98
C VAL A 82 5.09 6.97 -2.05
N ALA A 83 6.04 7.85 -1.70
CA ALA A 83 6.63 8.79 -2.67
C ALA A 83 7.39 8.07 -3.80
N ARG A 84 8.15 7.01 -3.45
CA ARG A 84 8.95 6.21 -4.41
C ARG A 84 8.10 5.37 -5.36
N LEU A 85 6.98 4.86 -4.88
CA LEU A 85 6.11 3.91 -5.60
C LEU A 85 5.02 4.57 -6.42
N ILE A 86 4.77 5.88 -6.25
CA ILE A 86 3.91 6.63 -7.18
C ILE A 86 4.58 6.61 -8.57
N PRO A 87 3.99 5.92 -9.56
CA PRO A 87 4.55 5.90 -10.91
C PRO A 87 4.56 7.32 -11.49
N PRO A 88 5.62 7.74 -12.20
CA PRO A 88 5.71 9.05 -12.84
C PRO A 88 4.88 9.09 -14.14
N ARG A 89 3.66 8.57 -14.09
CA ARG A 89 2.73 8.43 -15.22
C ARG A 89 1.31 8.63 -14.72
N ARG A 90 0.47 9.19 -15.58
CA ARG A 90 -0.97 9.30 -15.29
C ARG A 90 -1.56 7.91 -15.07
N MET A 91 -2.46 7.80 -14.09
CA MET A 91 -3.35 6.66 -14.02
C MET A 91 -4.36 6.82 -15.17
N ASP A 92 -4.08 6.14 -16.28
CA ASP A 92 -4.82 6.32 -17.54
C ASP A 92 -6.26 5.81 -17.47
N THR A 93 -6.57 4.92 -16.52
CA THR A 93 -7.88 4.28 -16.37
C THR A 93 -8.43 4.43 -14.97
N ASP A 94 -9.73 4.77 -14.88
CA ASP A 94 -10.45 4.85 -13.61
C ASP A 94 -10.68 3.46 -12.98
N GLN A 95 -10.38 2.38 -13.71
CA GLN A 95 -10.51 0.99 -13.25
C GLN A 95 -9.34 0.14 -13.79
N ILE A 96 -8.96 -0.88 -13.03
CA ILE A 96 -7.96 -1.90 -13.40
C ILE A 96 -8.50 -3.32 -13.15
N THR A 97 -9.83 -3.49 -13.10
CA THR A 97 -10.51 -4.75 -12.75
C THR A 97 -10.06 -5.94 -13.60
N ALA A 98 -9.92 -5.76 -14.92
CA ALA A 98 -9.44 -6.80 -15.83
C ALA A 98 -8.00 -7.28 -15.51
N GLN A 99 -7.24 -6.47 -14.77
CA GLN A 99 -5.86 -6.73 -14.37
C GLN A 99 -5.73 -6.84 -12.84
N ALA A 100 -6.82 -7.12 -12.13
CA ALA A 100 -6.85 -7.21 -10.66
C ALA A 100 -5.89 -8.25 -10.10
N ALA A 101 -5.58 -9.32 -10.87
CA ALA A 101 -4.58 -10.31 -10.48
C ALA A 101 -3.17 -9.71 -10.37
N HIS A 102 -2.75 -8.89 -11.33
CA HIS A 102 -1.45 -8.20 -11.28
C HIS A 102 -1.40 -7.16 -10.16
N PHE A 103 -2.51 -6.45 -9.93
CA PHE A 103 -2.66 -5.55 -8.79
C PHE A 103 -2.48 -6.30 -7.46
N ARG A 104 -3.15 -7.44 -7.29
CA ARG A 104 -2.98 -8.30 -6.10
C ARG A 104 -1.54 -8.79 -5.97
N GLN A 105 -0.89 -9.21 -7.05
CA GLN A 105 0.51 -9.65 -7.00
C GLN A 105 1.43 -8.54 -6.49
N GLY A 106 1.25 -7.30 -6.95
CA GLY A 106 2.03 -6.16 -6.46
C GLY A 106 1.76 -5.83 -5.00
N TYR A 107 0.50 -5.91 -4.60
CA TYR A 107 0.10 -5.74 -3.21
C TYR A 107 0.77 -6.75 -2.28
N GLU A 108 0.68 -8.03 -2.60
CA GLU A 108 1.28 -9.11 -1.81
C GLU A 108 2.81 -9.06 -1.81
N ALA A 109 3.43 -8.67 -2.93
CA ALA A 109 4.88 -8.53 -3.01
C ALA A 109 5.40 -7.45 -2.04
N GLN A 110 4.75 -6.28 -2.00
CA GLN A 110 5.14 -5.21 -1.07
C GLN A 110 4.85 -5.58 0.39
N LEU A 111 3.72 -6.25 0.66
CA LEU A 111 3.42 -6.76 2.00
C LEU A 111 4.44 -7.78 2.47
N ALA A 112 4.89 -8.69 1.60
CA ALA A 112 5.94 -9.65 1.94
C ALA A 112 7.28 -8.96 2.26
N GLU A 113 7.64 -7.90 1.52
CA GLU A 113 8.80 -7.05 1.87
C GLU A 113 8.65 -6.46 3.28
N TYR A 114 7.46 -5.94 3.62
CA TYR A 114 7.17 -5.37 4.94
C TYR A 114 7.13 -6.40 6.06
N ARG A 115 6.54 -7.58 5.85
CA ARG A 115 6.56 -8.68 6.84
C ARG A 115 7.99 -9.09 7.19
N LYS A 116 8.87 -9.11 6.19
CA LYS A 116 10.30 -9.42 6.39
C LYS A 116 11.02 -8.31 7.15
N ALA A 117 10.64 -7.05 6.92
CA ALA A 117 11.29 -5.90 7.55
C ALA A 117 10.80 -5.63 8.98
N TRP A 118 9.52 -5.89 9.28
CA TRP A 118 8.83 -5.47 10.50
C TRP A 118 8.04 -6.62 11.14
N GLU A 119 8.78 -7.61 11.63
CA GLU A 119 8.20 -8.79 12.27
C GLU A 119 7.25 -8.41 13.41
N GLY A 120 6.03 -8.97 13.40
CA GLY A 120 5.00 -8.71 14.42
C GLY A 120 4.22 -7.39 14.29
N LEU A 121 4.54 -6.56 13.29
CA LEU A 121 3.78 -5.36 12.94
C LEU A 121 2.90 -5.51 11.69
N VAL A 122 3.12 -6.56 10.91
CA VAL A 122 2.36 -6.88 9.70
C VAL A 122 1.85 -8.31 9.82
N ASP A 123 0.53 -8.49 9.76
CA ASP A 123 -0.12 -9.81 9.88
C ASP A 123 0.04 -10.66 8.60
#